data_AF-A0A3D2V311-F1
#
_entry.id   AF-A0A3D2V311-F1
#
_cell.length_a   1.000
_cell.length_b   1.000
_cell.length_c   1.000
_cell.angle_alpha   90.00
_cell.angle_beta   90.00
_cell.angle_gamma   90.00
#
_symmetry.space_group_name_H-M   'P 1'
#
loop_
_entity.id
_entity.type
_entity.pdbx_description
1 polymer ?
#
loop_
_entity_poly.entity_id
_entity_poly.type
_entity_poly.pdbx_seq_one_letter_code
_entity_poly.pdbx_strand_id
1 'polypeptide(L)'
;IKLQQEYGLKVSSLGSPIGKVKLLNVDDGTHNAYIPFEKYLSRDVQRACDLANAFGTKLIRGFSFYHPRGTDAWDHIPQVVDHLGEIAELCDRNGLTFGLEVEANLVGGNGPTLEALHKQVNHP
;
A
#
# COMPACT_ATOMS: atom_id res chain seq x y z
N ILE A 1 -12.37 9.27 18.83
CA ILE A 1 -11.65 10.56 18.87
C ILE A 1 -11.62 11.28 20.24
N LYS A 2 -12.25 10.77 21.31
CA LYS A 2 -12.36 11.46 22.63
C LYS A 2 -11.01 11.96 23.21
N LEU A 3 -10.02 11.08 23.31
CA LEU A 3 -8.70 11.44 23.87
C LEU A 3 -7.95 12.48 23.00
N GLN A 4 -8.10 12.42 21.67
CA GLN A 4 -7.48 13.41 20.78
C GLN A 4 -8.05 14.81 21.05
N GLN A 5 -9.37 14.92 21.21
CA GLN A 5 -10.02 16.18 21.53
C GLN A 5 -9.63 16.70 22.92
N GLU A 6 -9.57 15.82 23.91
CA GLU A 6 -9.18 16.15 25.29
C GLU A 6 -7.78 16.76 25.36
N TYR A 7 -6.83 16.21 24.60
CA TYR A 7 -5.43 16.66 24.60
C TYR A 7 -5.08 17.61 23.44
N GLY A 8 -6.05 18.03 22.62
CA GLY A 8 -5.80 18.89 21.45
C GLY A 8 -4.89 18.27 20.37
N LEU A 9 -4.84 16.94 20.30
CA LEU A 9 -4.00 16.19 19.36
C LEU A 9 -4.73 15.91 18.04
N LYS A 10 -3.96 15.76 16.97
CA LYS A 10 -4.42 15.31 15.64
C LYS A 10 -3.54 14.18 15.14
N VAL A 11 -4.12 13.26 14.36
CA VAL A 11 -3.37 12.18 13.69
C VAL A 11 -2.76 12.73 12.40
N SER A 12 -1.43 12.69 12.31
CA SER A 12 -0.71 13.17 11.12
C SER A 12 -0.85 12.22 9.92
N SER A 13 -0.72 10.91 10.16
CA SER A 13 -0.87 9.86 9.14
C SER A 13 -1.31 8.55 9.79
N LEU A 14 -1.95 7.69 9.00
CA LEU A 14 -2.24 6.30 9.37
C LEU A 14 -1.13 5.40 8.82
N GLY A 15 -0.36 4.76 9.70
CA GLY A 15 0.47 3.62 9.30
C GLY A 15 -0.42 2.39 9.12
N SER A 16 -0.56 1.91 7.89
CA SER A 16 -1.45 0.80 7.56
C SER A 16 -0.70 -0.50 7.28
N PRO A 17 -1.33 -1.67 7.47
CA PRO A 17 -0.77 -2.95 7.03
C PRO A 17 -0.95 -3.15 5.52
N ILE A 18 -1.24 -2.10 4.73
CA ILE A 18 -1.34 -2.21 3.29
C ILE A 18 0.04 -2.56 2.74
N GLY A 19 0.09 -3.56 1.87
CA GLY A 19 1.28 -4.13 1.25
C GLY A 19 1.73 -5.38 1.99
N LYS A 20 2.99 -5.75 1.78
CA LYS A 20 3.65 -6.90 2.45
C LYS A 20 2.88 -8.22 2.32
N VAL A 21 2.13 -8.37 1.23
CA VAL A 21 1.53 -9.63 0.80
C VAL A 21 2.20 -10.08 -0.49
N LYS A 22 2.11 -11.37 -0.80
CA LYS A 22 2.61 -11.90 -2.05
C LYS A 22 1.87 -11.28 -3.23
N LEU A 23 2.62 -10.87 -4.25
CA LEU A 23 2.07 -10.41 -5.52
C LEU A 23 1.41 -11.56 -6.31
N LEU A 24 2.03 -12.75 -6.24
CA LEU A 24 1.63 -13.93 -6.99
C LEU A 24 1.33 -15.09 -6.04
N ASN A 25 0.33 -15.90 -6.39
CA ASN A 25 -0.02 -17.10 -5.64
C ASN A 25 0.90 -18.27 -6.00
N VAL A 26 2.13 -18.20 -5.54
CA VAL A 26 3.15 -19.23 -5.79
C VAL A 26 3.82 -19.67 -4.49
N ASP A 27 4.21 -20.94 -4.46
CA ASP A 27 5.11 -21.45 -3.42
C ASP A 27 6.55 -21.09 -3.77
N ASP A 28 7.06 -20.07 -3.10
CA ASP A 28 8.43 -19.57 -3.20
C ASP A 28 9.23 -19.84 -1.92
N GLY A 29 8.72 -20.72 -1.05
CA GLY A 29 9.31 -21.05 0.25
C GLY A 29 9.23 -19.93 1.30
N THR A 30 8.48 -18.85 1.06
CA THR A 30 8.22 -17.79 2.05
C THR A 30 6.88 -17.99 2.76
N HIS A 31 6.79 -17.52 4.01
CA HIS A 31 5.57 -17.57 4.83
C HIS A 31 4.63 -16.37 4.61
N ASN A 32 4.91 -15.53 3.61
CA ASN A 32 4.10 -14.36 3.31
C ASN A 32 2.72 -14.79 2.80
N ALA A 33 1.67 -14.12 3.25
CA ALA A 33 0.31 -14.41 2.81
C ALA A 33 0.11 -13.95 1.36
N TYR A 34 -0.56 -14.75 0.54
CA TYR A 34 -1.19 -14.30 -0.69
C TYR A 34 -2.66 -13.99 -0.39
N ILE A 35 -3.13 -12.82 -0.81
CA ILE A 35 -4.53 -12.43 -0.73
C ILE A 35 -4.96 -12.06 -2.15
N PRO A 36 -6.05 -12.65 -2.70
CA PRO A 36 -6.58 -12.23 -3.99
C PRO A 36 -6.84 -10.73 -4.00
N PHE A 37 -6.36 -10.03 -5.02
CA PHE A 37 -6.27 -8.56 -5.03
C PHE A 37 -7.63 -7.88 -4.81
N GLU A 38 -8.69 -8.35 -5.46
CA GLU A 38 -10.06 -7.85 -5.27
C GLU A 38 -10.52 -7.89 -3.81
N LYS A 39 -10.27 -9.02 -3.13
CA LYS A 39 -10.60 -9.19 -1.71
C LYS A 39 -9.76 -8.27 -0.85
N TYR A 40 -8.50 -8.09 -1.22
CA TYR A 40 -7.56 -7.22 -0.52
C TYR A 40 -7.98 -5.75 -0.63
N LEU A 41 -8.35 -5.29 -1.84
CA LEU A 41 -8.83 -3.93 -2.11
C LEU A 41 -10.14 -3.65 -1.35
N SER A 42 -11.15 -4.53 -1.48
CA SER A 42 -12.47 -4.31 -0.91
C SER A 42 -12.52 -4.41 0.61
N ARG A 43 -11.54 -5.07 1.25
CA ARG A 43 -11.53 -5.34 2.68
C ARG A 43 -10.43 -4.58 3.40
N ASP A 44 -9.18 -4.85 3.04
CA ASP A 44 -8.01 -4.38 3.81
C ASP A 44 -7.73 -2.90 3.49
N VAL A 45 -7.77 -2.51 2.21
CA VAL A 45 -7.57 -1.11 1.79
C VAL A 45 -8.76 -0.23 2.17
N GLN A 46 -10.00 -0.71 1.95
CA GLN A 46 -11.20 0.01 2.39
C GLN A 46 -11.21 0.25 3.90
N ARG A 47 -10.85 -0.76 4.70
CA ARG A 47 -10.75 -0.61 6.17
C ARG A 47 -9.74 0.46 6.57
N ALA A 48 -8.60 0.55 5.88
CA ALA A 48 -7.62 1.61 6.14
C ALA A 48 -8.20 2.98 5.81
N CYS A 49 -8.96 3.13 4.72
CA CYS A 49 -9.65 4.35 4.36
C CYS A 49 -10.67 4.77 5.44
N ASP A 50 -11.50 3.84 5.89
CA ASP A 50 -12.50 4.07 6.93
C ASP A 50 -11.84 4.55 8.24
N LEU A 51 -10.74 3.91 8.64
CA LEU A 51 -9.98 4.29 9.82
C LEU A 51 -9.33 5.66 9.67
N ALA A 52 -8.69 5.94 8.54
CA ALA A 52 -8.05 7.23 8.28
C ALA A 52 -9.06 8.38 8.38
N ASN A 53 -10.24 8.21 7.76
CA ASN A 53 -11.33 9.16 7.85
C ASN A 53 -11.89 9.29 9.27
N ALA A 54 -12.05 8.19 10.00
CA ALA A 54 -12.50 8.23 11.40
C ALA A 54 -11.49 8.94 12.33
N PHE A 55 -10.20 8.88 12.01
CA PHE A 55 -9.13 9.58 12.74
C PHE A 55 -8.87 11.00 12.21
N GLY A 56 -9.53 11.41 11.11
CA GLY A 56 -9.37 12.73 10.51
C GLY A 56 -8.00 12.99 9.90
N THR A 57 -7.28 11.93 9.49
CA THR A 57 -6.01 12.03 8.78
C THR A 57 -6.21 11.89 7.27
N LYS A 58 -5.33 12.52 6.49
CA LYS A 58 -5.38 12.51 5.02
C LYS A 58 -4.33 11.64 4.37
N LEU A 59 -3.33 11.18 5.12
CA LEU A 59 -2.24 10.38 4.60
C LEU A 59 -2.33 8.96 5.15
N ILE A 60 -2.51 7.98 4.27
CA ILE A 60 -2.31 6.56 4.57
C ILE A 60 -0.92 6.19 4.08
N ARG A 61 -0.07 5.67 4.97
CA ARG A 61 1.21 5.09 4.61
C ARG A 61 1.07 3.59 4.48
N GLY A 62 1.65 3.01 3.44
CA GLY A 62 1.65 1.58 3.19
C GLY A 62 2.79 1.17 2.26
N PHE A 63 2.83 -0.11 1.94
CA PHE A 63 3.91 -0.75 1.21
C PHE A 63 3.37 -1.36 -0.08
N SER A 64 4.28 -1.80 -0.95
CA SER A 64 3.97 -2.60 -2.13
C SER A 64 3.99 -4.09 -1.79
N PHE A 65 4.26 -4.94 -2.78
CA PHE A 65 4.09 -6.39 -2.72
C PHE A 65 5.43 -7.13 -2.76
N TYR A 66 5.45 -8.32 -2.14
CA TYR A 66 6.55 -9.27 -2.32
C TYR A 66 6.45 -9.91 -3.71
N HIS A 67 7.46 -9.74 -4.54
CA HIS A 67 7.65 -10.56 -5.73
C HIS A 67 8.13 -11.96 -5.33
N PRO A 68 7.92 -13.01 -6.16
CA PRO A 68 8.37 -14.35 -5.84
C PRO A 68 9.86 -14.40 -5.53
N ARG A 69 10.24 -15.11 -4.47
CA ARG A 69 11.65 -15.26 -4.08
C ARG A 69 12.53 -15.72 -5.24
N GLY A 70 13.64 -15.02 -5.46
CA GLY A 70 14.62 -15.36 -6.50
C GLY A 70 14.32 -14.77 -7.88
N THR A 71 13.22 -14.03 -8.04
CA THR A 71 12.93 -13.25 -9.26
C THR A 71 13.48 -11.83 -9.15
N ASP A 72 13.63 -11.12 -10.27
CA ASP A 72 13.98 -9.70 -10.27
C ASP A 72 12.71 -8.87 -10.00
N ALA A 73 12.80 -7.87 -9.12
CA ALA A 73 11.71 -6.94 -8.85
C ALA A 73 11.25 -6.17 -10.11
N TRP A 74 12.16 -5.93 -11.07
CA TRP A 74 11.86 -5.25 -12.33
C TRP A 74 10.80 -5.98 -13.16
N ASP A 75 10.81 -7.32 -13.15
CA ASP A 75 9.86 -8.15 -13.91
C ASP A 75 8.42 -7.96 -13.43
N HIS A 76 8.25 -7.49 -12.19
CA HIS A 76 6.96 -7.37 -11.52
C HIS A 76 6.45 -5.94 -11.42
N ILE A 77 7.20 -4.96 -11.93
CA ILE A 77 6.80 -3.56 -11.94
C ILE A 77 5.42 -3.36 -12.57
N PRO A 78 5.09 -3.92 -13.76
CA PRO A 78 3.78 -3.67 -14.39
C PRO A 78 2.60 -4.08 -13.51
N GLN A 79 2.62 -5.28 -12.92
CA GLN A 79 1.52 -5.75 -12.08
C GLN A 79 1.43 -4.94 -10.77
N VAL A 80 2.55 -4.53 -10.20
CA VAL A 80 2.56 -3.70 -8.99
C VAL A 80 2.04 -2.29 -9.29
N VAL A 81 2.33 -1.74 -10.47
CA VAL A 81 1.75 -0.47 -10.93
C VAL A 81 0.22 -0.59 -11.01
N ASP A 82 -0.30 -1.65 -11.62
CA ASP A 82 -1.76 -1.86 -11.72
C ASP A 82 -2.41 -1.89 -10.33
N HIS A 83 -1.86 -2.71 -9.42
CA HIS A 83 -2.38 -2.82 -8.06
C HIS A 83 -2.24 -1.52 -7.25
N LEU A 84 -1.12 -0.81 -7.36
CA LEU A 84 -0.94 0.48 -6.69
C LEU A 84 -1.85 1.56 -7.27
N GLY A 85 -2.11 1.55 -8.57
CA GLY A 85 -3.06 2.45 -9.22
C GLY A 85 -4.46 2.29 -8.64
N GLU A 86 -4.95 1.05 -8.50
CA GLU A 86 -6.26 0.79 -7.90
C GLU A 86 -6.33 1.15 -6.41
N ILE A 87 -5.23 0.96 -5.65
CA ILE A 87 -5.14 1.40 -4.25
C ILE A 87 -5.17 2.93 -4.16
N ALA A 88 -4.41 3.62 -5.02
CA ALA A 88 -4.35 5.09 -5.04
C ALA A 88 -5.72 5.67 -5.40
N GLU A 89 -6.37 5.14 -6.42
CA GLU A 89 -7.72 5.50 -6.85
C GLU A 89 -8.75 5.27 -5.72
N LEU A 90 -8.68 4.14 -5.00
CA LEU A 90 -9.57 3.92 -3.86
C LEU A 90 -9.33 4.93 -2.73
N CYS A 91 -8.07 5.24 -2.42
CA CYS A 91 -7.72 6.26 -1.44
C CYS A 91 -8.26 7.64 -1.86
N ASP A 92 -8.08 8.02 -3.13
CA ASP A 92 -8.49 9.32 -3.66
C ASP A 92 -10.01 9.49 -3.64
N ARG A 93 -10.77 8.46 -4.03
CA ARG A 93 -12.23 8.44 -3.90
C ARG A 93 -12.71 8.64 -2.45
N ASN A 94 -11.88 8.29 -1.46
CA ASN A 94 -12.13 8.52 -0.04
C ASN A 94 -11.57 9.86 0.47
N GLY A 95 -11.00 10.68 -0.41
CA GLY A 95 -10.36 11.96 -0.10
C GLY A 95 -9.09 11.80 0.72
N LEU A 96 -8.29 10.76 0.41
CA LEU A 96 -7.06 10.35 1.10
C LEU A 96 -5.92 10.19 0.09
N THR A 97 -4.69 10.38 0.55
CA THR A 97 -3.46 10.15 -0.22
C THR A 97 -2.80 8.87 0.26
N PHE A 98 -2.40 8.00 -0.69
CA PHE A 98 -1.59 6.82 -0.40
C PHE A 98 -0.09 7.15 -0.55
N GLY A 99 0.65 7.06 0.55
CA GLY A 99 2.10 7.20 0.59
C GLY A 99 2.78 5.83 0.58
N LEU A 100 3.48 5.52 -0.51
CA LEU A 100 4.25 4.29 -0.65
C LEU A 100 5.59 4.38 0.08
N GLU A 101 5.84 3.47 1.02
CA GLU A 101 7.07 3.37 1.79
C GLU A 101 8.03 2.33 1.21
N VAL A 102 9.34 2.64 1.26
CA VAL A 102 10.40 1.75 0.82
C VAL A 102 10.66 0.68 1.89
N GLU A 103 10.69 -0.58 1.47
CA GLU A 103 11.11 -1.70 2.31
C GLU A 103 11.85 -2.76 1.49
N ALA A 104 12.86 -3.38 2.11
CA ALA A 104 13.65 -4.43 1.49
C ALA A 104 12.78 -5.62 1.03
N ASN A 105 13.12 -6.19 -0.12
CA ASN A 105 12.47 -7.36 -0.74
C ASN A 105 11.05 -7.10 -1.29
N LEU A 106 10.58 -5.85 -1.31
CA LEU A 106 9.39 -5.46 -2.05
C LEU A 106 9.76 -4.91 -3.43
N VAL A 107 8.83 -4.99 -4.37
CA VAL A 107 8.92 -4.22 -5.61
C VAL A 107 8.83 -2.73 -5.28
N GLY A 108 9.84 -1.91 -5.59
CA GLY A 108 9.94 -0.55 -5.05
C GLY A 108 10.80 -0.43 -3.78
N GLY A 109 11.49 -1.51 -3.39
CA GLY A 109 12.35 -1.55 -2.20
C GLY A 109 13.68 -0.77 -2.31
N ASN A 110 13.91 -0.05 -3.41
CA ASN A 110 15.06 0.83 -3.60
C ASN A 110 14.70 2.04 -4.48
N GLY A 111 15.60 3.03 -4.58
CA GLY A 111 15.37 4.27 -5.33
C GLY A 111 14.94 4.06 -6.79
N PRO A 112 15.68 3.30 -7.61
CA PRO A 112 15.32 3.09 -9.01
C PRO A 112 13.96 2.43 -9.24
N THR A 113 13.65 1.37 -8.48
CA THR A 113 12.34 0.69 -8.61
C THR A 113 11.21 1.54 -8.07
N LEU A 114 11.43 2.31 -6.99
CA LEU A 114 10.45 3.26 -6.47
C LEU A 114 10.14 4.36 -7.49
N GLU A 115 11.16 4.92 -8.14
CA GLU A 115 10.99 5.92 -9.18
C GLU A 115 10.17 5.37 -10.36
N ALA A 116 10.45 4.14 -10.78
CA ALA A 116 9.70 3.46 -11.83
C ALA A 116 8.23 3.27 -11.47
N LEU A 117 7.92 2.89 -10.22
CA LEU A 117 6.55 2.79 -9.73
C LEU A 117 5.87 4.17 -9.72
N HIS A 118 6.50 5.19 -9.14
CA HIS A 118 5.94 6.54 -9.05
C HIS A 118 5.59 7.12 -10.44
N LYS A 119 6.50 6.99 -11.41
CA LYS A 119 6.28 7.48 -12.79
C LYS A 119 5.14 6.78 -13.52
N GLN A 120 4.90 5.50 -13.23
CA GLN A 120 3.92 4.69 -13.96
C GLN A 120 2.55 4.67 -13.29
N VAL A 121 2.50 4.66 -11.95
CA VAL A 121 1.24 4.85 -11.22
C VAL A 121 0.65 6.22 -11.55
N ASN A 122 1.49 7.26 -11.58
CA ASN A 122 1.15 8.60 -12.06
C ASN A 122 -0.22 9.10 -11.53
N HIS A 123 -0.43 8.93 -10.23
CA HIS A 123 -1.63 9.37 -9.54
C HIS A 123 -1.27 10.58 -8.64
N PRO A 124 -2.09 11.66 -8.64
CA PRO A 124 -1.87 12.83 -7.80
C PRO A 124 -1.92 12.53 -6.29
#